data_AF-A0A3D1MAS5-F1
#
_entry.id   AF-A0A3D1MAS5-F1
#
_cell.length_a   1.000
_cell.length_b   1.000
_cell.length_c   1.000
_cell.angle_alpha   90.00
_cell.angle_beta   90.00
_cell.angle_gamma   90.00
#
_symmetry.space_group_name_H-M   'P 1'
#
loop_
_entity.id
_entity.type
_entity.pdbx_description
1 polymer ?
#
loop_
_entity_poly.entity_id
_entity_poly.type
_entity_poly.pdbx_seq_one_letter_code
_entity_poly.pdbx_strand_id
1 'polypeptide(L)'
;MNLNLNSVTRTIFLLFIALLLQPSALFAQTEKGIDDRINEAFKPISDFFSQLVFFELGGNPFVIYLLVGGAVFFTLYFGFINLRYFRSAVNVVRGKYDDLDKQEDTDKDADASEQGEVSHFQALATAVSGTVGNGNIAGVAFAIALGGPGATFWMIVCGLLGMSTKFVECTLGVRYRDVDNGKVYGGPMYYLKKGLAERNLKRLGSVLAVIFAICCIGGSFGGGNAAQSNQATIVVKQLLSLESTSSGAIIGLVMAALVGLIIIGGIKRIASVTEKIVPFMALLYFVACSYILIVNVNFIDDAFRLILNEAFNPKAIGVGGVIGVLMVGFKRAAFSNEAGAGSASIAHSAVKTKYPASEGLVSLLEPFIDTVVICTMTALVIITFNNSDSSNQEFTYGDMTKFENVEHLDIDDDGEKEYVMQITDASGSKE
;
A
#
# COMPACT_ATOMS: atom_id res chain seq x y z
N MET A 1 -0.39 7.10 38.72
CA MET A 1 -0.39 8.57 38.60
C MET A 1 -1.36 8.92 37.47
N ASN A 2 -2.61 9.28 37.80
CA ASN A 2 -3.67 9.50 36.83
C ASN A 2 -3.43 10.80 36.07
N LEU A 3 -2.81 10.71 34.88
CA LEU A 3 -2.73 11.80 33.93
C LEU A 3 -4.13 12.01 33.34
N ASN A 4 -4.74 13.13 33.71
CA ASN A 4 -6.08 13.53 33.28
C ASN A 4 -6.03 13.85 31.78
N LEU A 5 -6.46 12.91 30.95
CA LEU A 5 -6.33 12.93 29.48
C LEU A 5 -6.90 14.22 28.86
N ASN A 6 -7.94 14.79 29.48
CA ASN A 6 -8.54 16.06 29.05
C ASN A 6 -7.62 17.28 29.20
N SER A 7 -6.69 17.30 30.16
CA SER A 7 -5.79 18.46 30.32
C SER A 7 -4.69 18.46 29.27
N VAL A 8 -4.18 17.27 28.90
CA VAL A 8 -3.15 17.14 27.88
C VAL A 8 -3.70 17.50 26.51
N THR A 9 -4.92 17.05 26.16
CA THR A 9 -5.59 17.43 24.92
C THR A 9 -5.87 18.93 24.85
N ARG A 10 -6.25 19.56 25.98
CA ARG A 10 -6.45 21.02 26.05
C ARG A 10 -5.14 21.80 25.91
N THR A 11 -4.05 21.32 26.51
CA THR A 11 -2.74 21.95 26.41
C THR A 11 -2.17 21.83 24.99
N ILE A 12 -2.33 20.69 24.32
CA ILE A 12 -1.95 20.50 22.92
C ILE A 12 -2.78 21.42 22.01
N PHE A 13 -4.09 21.52 22.25
CA PHE A 13 -4.98 22.40 21.49
C PHE A 13 -4.65 23.90 21.69
N LEU A 14 -4.29 24.31 22.91
CA LEU A 14 -3.87 25.68 23.22
C LEU A 14 -2.47 26.00 22.66
N LEU A 15 -1.54 25.03 22.66
CA LEU A 15 -0.24 25.17 21.98
C LEU A 15 -0.41 25.29 20.47
N PHE A 16 -1.38 24.58 19.88
CA PHE A 16 -1.70 24.66 18.46
C PHE A 16 -2.28 26.02 18.06
N ILE A 17 -3.19 26.58 18.89
CA ILE A 17 -3.73 27.93 18.70
C ILE A 17 -2.64 29.00 18.91
N ALA A 18 -1.72 28.81 19.86
CA ALA A 18 -0.58 29.71 20.07
C ALA A 18 0.41 29.68 18.90
N LEU A 19 0.55 28.54 18.20
CA LEU A 19 1.35 28.42 16.99
C LEU A 19 0.70 29.15 15.80
N LEU A 20 -0.63 29.15 15.72
CA LEU A 20 -1.43 29.84 14.70
C LEU A 20 -1.50 31.38 14.88
N LEU A 21 -1.09 31.91 16.03
CA LEU A 21 -1.16 33.33 16.38
C LEU A 21 0.19 34.06 16.29
N GLN A 22 1.24 33.43 15.73
CA GLN A 22 2.51 34.12 15.51
C GLN A 22 2.38 35.10 14.32
N PRO A 23 2.72 36.40 14.51
CA PRO A 23 2.60 37.39 13.45
C PRO A 23 3.56 37.05 12.30
N SER A 24 2.99 36.98 11.09
CA SER A 24 3.64 36.80 9.80
C SER A 24 4.56 37.97 9.49
N ALA A 25 5.76 37.98 10.06
CA ALA A 25 6.78 38.97 9.78
C ALA A 25 8.17 38.33 9.90
N LEU A 26 8.49 37.42 8.98
CA LEU A 26 9.86 36.98 8.66
C LEU A 26 9.86 36.09 7.39
N PHE A 27 9.19 36.55 6.32
CA PHE A 27 9.53 36.07 4.97
C PHE A 27 10.64 36.96 4.43
N ALA A 28 11.85 36.71 4.89
CA ALA A 28 13.07 37.24 4.32
C ALA A 28 13.90 36.07 3.77
N GLN A 29 13.90 35.97 2.45
CA GLN A 29 14.90 35.39 1.56
C GLN A 29 15.98 34.53 2.26
N THR A 30 15.78 33.21 2.27
CA THR A 30 16.84 32.24 2.53
C THR A 30 16.89 31.27 1.34
N GLU A 31 18.02 31.23 0.64
CA GLU A 31 18.26 30.55 -0.66
C GLU A 31 18.03 29.02 -0.70
N LYS A 32 17.56 28.38 0.37
CA LYS A 32 17.10 26.98 0.38
C LYS A 32 15.98 26.81 1.39
N GLY A 33 14.87 26.20 0.96
CA GLY A 33 13.75 25.88 1.82
C GLY A 33 14.17 24.97 2.98
N ILE A 34 13.39 24.97 4.06
CA ILE A 34 13.58 24.00 5.16
C ILE A 34 13.51 22.58 4.62
N ASP A 35 12.64 22.36 3.63
CA ASP A 35 12.43 21.07 2.95
C ASP A 35 13.69 20.61 2.19
N ASP A 36 14.38 21.52 1.49
CA ASP A 36 15.64 21.19 0.79
C ASP A 36 16.75 20.78 1.75
N ARG A 37 16.84 21.43 2.91
CA ARG A 37 17.84 21.10 3.94
C ARG A 37 17.58 19.74 4.55
N ILE A 38 16.30 19.39 4.78
CA ILE A 38 15.90 18.08 5.27
C ILE A 38 16.21 17.01 4.21
N ASN A 39 15.87 17.27 2.94
CA ASN A 39 16.16 16.37 1.83
C ASN A 39 17.67 16.11 1.68
N GLU A 40 18.51 17.14 1.69
CA GLU A 40 19.97 16.99 1.59
C GLU A 40 20.56 16.20 2.77
N ALA A 41 20.07 16.42 3.99
CA ALA A 41 20.53 15.68 5.17
C ALA A 41 20.09 14.20 5.15
N PHE A 42 18.90 13.91 4.62
CA PHE A 42 18.35 12.56 4.57
C PHE A 42 18.83 11.75 3.36
N LYS A 43 19.17 12.41 2.26
CA LYS A 43 19.62 11.80 1.00
C LYS A 43 20.75 10.77 1.15
N PRO A 44 21.87 11.04 1.82
CA PRO A 44 22.96 10.05 1.94
C PRO A 44 22.55 8.79 2.72
N ILE A 45 21.64 8.92 3.69
CA ILE A 45 21.09 7.78 4.44
C ILE A 45 20.13 7.00 3.54
N SER A 46 19.22 7.70 2.86
CA SER A 46 18.28 7.13 1.90
C SER A 46 18.99 6.37 0.78
N ASP A 47 20.03 6.95 0.21
CA ASP A 47 20.82 6.37 -0.88
C ASP A 47 21.54 5.09 -0.41
N PHE A 48 22.13 5.10 0.78
CA PHE A 48 22.77 3.92 1.36
C PHE A 48 21.78 2.75 1.52
N PHE A 49 20.62 3.00 2.14
CA PHE A 49 19.60 1.95 2.31
C PHE A 49 19.01 1.52 0.96
N SER A 50 18.82 2.46 0.03
CA SER A 50 18.29 2.17 -1.30
C SER A 50 19.24 1.25 -2.08
N GLN A 51 20.54 1.54 -2.08
CA GLN A 51 21.53 0.70 -2.72
C GLN A 51 21.67 -0.67 -2.05
N LEU A 52 21.58 -0.74 -0.72
CA LEU A 52 21.68 -1.99 0.02
C LEU A 52 20.46 -2.89 -0.18
N VAL A 53 19.25 -2.33 -0.20
CA VAL A 53 17.99 -3.08 -0.29
C VAL A 53 17.62 -3.38 -1.74
N PHE A 54 17.82 -2.42 -2.64
CA PHE A 54 17.46 -2.52 -4.04
C PHE A 54 18.66 -2.80 -4.95
N PHE A 55 19.72 -3.42 -4.44
CA PHE A 55 20.83 -3.82 -5.28
C PHE A 55 20.31 -4.67 -6.45
N GLU A 56 20.79 -4.36 -7.64
CA GLU A 56 20.26 -4.92 -8.85
C GLU A 56 20.94 -6.26 -9.16
N LEU A 57 20.12 -7.24 -9.52
CA LEU A 57 20.55 -8.50 -10.07
C LEU A 57 19.85 -8.68 -11.42
N GLY A 58 20.61 -8.60 -12.51
CA GLY A 58 20.04 -8.70 -13.87
C GLY A 58 19.09 -7.55 -14.23
N GLY A 59 19.40 -6.32 -13.81
CA GLY A 59 18.62 -5.12 -14.12
C GLY A 59 17.32 -4.96 -13.31
N ASN A 60 17.12 -5.80 -12.29
CA ASN A 60 15.96 -5.70 -11.40
C ASN A 60 16.38 -5.83 -9.93
N PRO A 61 15.67 -5.19 -8.98
CA PRO A 61 16.03 -5.25 -7.57
C PRO A 61 15.95 -6.68 -7.03
N PHE A 62 17.01 -7.12 -6.33
CA PHE A 62 17.09 -8.46 -5.74
C PHE A 62 15.89 -8.81 -4.86
N VAL A 63 15.37 -7.83 -4.12
CA VAL A 63 14.21 -7.99 -3.23
C VAL A 63 12.98 -8.54 -3.96
N ILE A 64 12.79 -8.23 -5.25
CA ILE A 64 11.67 -8.75 -6.03
C ILE A 64 11.80 -10.26 -6.24
N TYR A 65 13.00 -10.75 -6.55
CA TYR A 65 13.26 -12.19 -6.65
C TYR A 65 13.00 -12.91 -5.33
N LEU A 66 13.39 -12.29 -4.21
CA LEU A 66 13.15 -12.85 -2.88
C LEU A 66 11.64 -12.93 -2.55
N LEU A 67 10.90 -11.85 -2.81
CA LEU A 67 9.46 -11.78 -2.53
C LEU A 67 8.67 -12.76 -3.39
N VAL A 68 8.97 -12.79 -4.69
CA VAL A 68 8.32 -13.69 -5.66
C VAL A 68 8.68 -15.15 -5.37
N GLY A 69 9.96 -15.43 -5.14
CA GLY A 69 10.43 -16.77 -4.76
C GLY A 69 9.78 -17.25 -3.47
N GLY A 70 9.66 -16.37 -2.46
CA GLY A 70 8.92 -16.63 -1.23
C GLY A 70 7.44 -16.91 -1.47
N ALA A 71 6.77 -16.12 -2.29
CA ALA A 71 5.36 -16.31 -2.62
C ALA A 71 5.09 -17.62 -3.36
N VAL A 72 5.96 -18.00 -4.30
CA VAL A 72 5.91 -19.31 -4.97
C VAL A 72 6.16 -20.42 -3.95
N PHE A 73 7.19 -20.30 -3.12
CA PHE A 73 7.52 -21.29 -2.09
C PHE A 73 6.34 -21.52 -1.14
N PHE A 74 5.75 -20.47 -0.56
CA PHE A 74 4.62 -20.59 0.34
C PHE A 74 3.38 -21.13 -0.35
N THR A 75 3.12 -20.71 -1.59
CA THR A 75 2.00 -21.24 -2.38
C THR A 75 2.14 -22.75 -2.57
N LEU A 76 3.33 -23.25 -2.94
CA LEU A 76 3.55 -24.68 -3.13
C LEU A 76 3.58 -25.45 -1.80
N TYR A 77 4.27 -24.93 -0.78
CA TYR A 77 4.40 -25.57 0.52
C TYR A 77 3.05 -25.77 1.22
N PHE A 78 2.17 -24.77 1.16
CA PHE A 78 0.81 -24.86 1.70
C PHE A 78 -0.19 -25.46 0.71
N GLY A 79 0.26 -25.90 -0.48
CA GLY A 79 -0.52 -26.62 -1.49
C GLY A 79 -1.63 -25.79 -2.14
N PHE A 80 -1.33 -24.57 -2.57
CA PHE A 80 -2.29 -23.62 -3.15
C PHE A 80 -3.41 -23.24 -2.17
N ILE A 81 -3.03 -22.86 -0.95
CA ILE A 81 -3.97 -22.47 0.11
C ILE A 81 -4.88 -21.31 -0.32
N ASN A 82 -4.33 -20.39 -1.11
CA ASN A 82 -5.01 -19.27 -1.74
C ASN A 82 -6.25 -19.69 -2.55
N LEU A 83 -6.18 -20.82 -3.27
CA LEU A 83 -7.31 -21.36 -4.04
C LEU A 83 -8.19 -22.30 -3.21
N ARG A 84 -7.56 -23.20 -2.44
CA ARG A 84 -8.26 -24.28 -1.73
C ARG A 84 -9.16 -23.77 -0.61
N TYR A 85 -8.72 -22.73 0.10
CA TYR A 85 -9.42 -22.19 1.27
C TYR A 85 -10.00 -20.79 1.06
N PHE A 86 -10.08 -20.32 -0.19
CA PHE A 86 -10.68 -19.02 -0.51
C PHE A 86 -12.11 -18.87 0.05
N ARG A 87 -12.94 -19.91 -0.12
CA ARG A 87 -14.30 -19.92 0.43
C ARG A 87 -14.32 -19.88 1.96
N SER A 88 -13.36 -20.54 2.59
CA SER A 88 -13.23 -20.51 4.05
C SER A 88 -12.84 -19.12 4.54
N ALA A 89 -11.91 -18.45 3.86
CA ALA A 89 -11.53 -17.06 4.15
C ALA A 89 -12.74 -16.11 4.15
N VAL A 90 -13.59 -16.18 3.11
CA VAL A 90 -14.82 -15.38 3.02
C VAL A 90 -15.79 -15.70 4.16
N ASN A 91 -15.92 -16.97 4.54
CA ASN A 91 -16.80 -17.37 5.64
C ASN A 91 -16.30 -16.87 7.00
N VAL A 92 -14.99 -16.88 7.24
CA VAL A 92 -14.37 -16.35 8.47
C VAL A 92 -14.61 -14.84 8.55
N VAL A 93 -14.34 -14.08 7.49
CA VAL A 93 -14.60 -12.62 7.46
C VAL A 93 -16.05 -12.26 7.69
N ARG A 94 -17.00 -13.06 7.20
CA ARG A 94 -18.44 -12.84 7.39
C ARG A 94 -18.92 -13.16 8.81
N GLY A 95 -18.03 -13.60 9.69
CA GLY A 95 -18.34 -13.95 11.07
C GLY A 95 -19.07 -15.28 11.25
N LYS A 96 -19.07 -16.15 10.22
CA LYS A 96 -19.75 -17.46 10.27
C LYS A 96 -19.22 -18.36 11.40
N TYR A 97 -17.97 -18.13 11.81
CA TYR A 97 -17.28 -18.92 12.82
C TYR A 97 -17.01 -18.16 14.12
N ASP A 98 -17.51 -16.92 14.26
CA ASP A 98 -17.26 -16.08 15.45
C ASP A 98 -17.78 -16.71 16.74
N ASP A 99 -18.75 -17.62 16.66
CA ASP A 99 -19.28 -18.32 17.83
C ASP A 99 -18.31 -19.40 18.35
N LEU A 100 -17.45 -19.96 17.49
CA LEU A 100 -16.39 -20.88 17.90
C LEU A 100 -15.32 -20.13 18.71
N ASP A 101 -15.06 -18.86 18.37
CA ASP A 101 -14.15 -18.00 19.12
C ASP A 101 -14.72 -17.58 20.49
N LYS A 102 -16.06 -17.62 20.66
CA LYS A 102 -16.76 -17.27 21.92
C LYS A 102 -17.05 -18.46 22.83
N GLN A 103 -17.27 -19.66 22.29
CA GLN A 103 -17.71 -20.84 23.06
C GLN A 103 -16.63 -21.39 24.01
N GLU A 104 -15.35 -21.12 23.75
CA GLU A 104 -14.25 -21.52 24.64
C GLU A 104 -13.94 -20.47 25.73
N ASP A 105 -14.58 -19.29 25.71
CA ASP A 105 -14.48 -18.28 26.79
C ASP A 105 -15.43 -18.54 27.97
N THR A 106 -16.26 -19.59 27.89
CA THR A 106 -17.11 -20.04 29.01
C THR A 106 -16.39 -20.91 30.04
N ASP A 107 -15.15 -21.32 29.79
CA ASP A 107 -14.27 -21.82 30.84
C ASP A 107 -13.67 -20.63 31.60
N LYS A 108 -13.90 -20.60 32.91
CA LYS A 108 -13.72 -19.44 33.82
C LYS A 108 -12.28 -18.91 33.99
N ASP A 109 -11.34 -19.35 33.16
CA ASP A 109 -9.92 -19.01 33.21
C ASP A 109 -9.38 -18.43 31.89
N ALA A 110 -10.24 -18.01 30.95
CA ALA A 110 -9.80 -17.21 29.80
C ALA A 110 -9.34 -15.83 30.32
N ASP A 111 -8.06 -15.72 30.66
CA ASP A 111 -7.40 -14.48 31.06
C ASP A 111 -7.81 -13.35 30.11
N ALA A 112 -8.05 -12.16 30.64
CA ALA A 112 -8.29 -10.94 29.87
C ALA A 112 -7.14 -10.61 28.87
N SER A 113 -6.05 -11.38 28.90
CA SER A 113 -4.91 -11.38 27.99
C SER A 113 -5.14 -12.14 26.67
N GLU A 114 -6.25 -12.86 26.46
CA GLU A 114 -6.54 -13.53 25.18
C GLU A 114 -7.40 -12.69 24.20
N GLN A 115 -7.91 -11.54 24.66
CA GLN A 115 -8.87 -10.76 23.89
C GLN A 115 -8.17 -9.86 22.86
N GLY A 116 -8.36 -10.18 21.58
CA GLY A 116 -8.10 -9.24 20.49
C GLY A 116 -8.89 -7.94 20.65
N GLU A 117 -8.54 -6.92 19.87
CA GLU A 117 -9.17 -5.60 19.93
C GLU A 117 -10.28 -5.43 18.89
N VAL A 118 -10.15 -6.10 17.74
CA VAL A 118 -10.99 -5.89 16.54
C VAL A 118 -11.51 -7.20 15.95
N SER A 119 -12.59 -7.17 15.18
CA SER A 119 -13.10 -8.35 14.45
C SER A 119 -12.24 -8.71 13.23
N HIS A 120 -12.43 -9.92 12.68
CA HIS A 120 -11.80 -10.36 11.43
C HIS A 120 -12.03 -9.37 10.27
N PHE A 121 -13.26 -8.90 10.11
CA PHE A 121 -13.59 -7.90 9.09
C PHE A 121 -12.91 -6.55 9.33
N GLN A 122 -12.85 -6.10 10.59
CA GLN A 122 -12.19 -4.85 10.96
C GLN A 122 -10.68 -4.90 10.74
N ALA A 123 -10.05 -6.02 11.05
CA ALA A 123 -8.63 -6.25 10.78
C ALA A 123 -8.37 -6.20 9.26
N LEU A 124 -9.15 -6.95 8.47
CA LEU A 124 -9.07 -6.93 7.02
C LEU A 124 -9.29 -5.52 6.44
N ALA A 125 -10.36 -4.84 6.83
CA ALA A 125 -10.64 -3.49 6.35
C ALA A 125 -9.53 -2.51 6.71
N THR A 126 -8.91 -2.65 7.89
CA THR A 126 -7.79 -1.81 8.29
C THR A 126 -6.54 -2.09 7.46
N ALA A 127 -6.19 -3.35 7.20
CA ALA A 127 -5.06 -3.69 6.35
C ALA A 127 -5.27 -3.24 4.90
N VAL A 128 -6.47 -3.51 4.34
CA VAL A 128 -6.87 -3.07 3.00
C VAL A 128 -6.90 -1.55 2.88
N SER A 129 -7.19 -0.79 3.94
CA SER A 129 -7.13 0.68 3.92
C SER A 129 -5.72 1.23 3.64
N GLY A 130 -4.68 0.48 4.02
CA GLY A 130 -3.30 0.85 3.78
C GLY A 130 -2.82 0.46 2.38
N THR A 131 -3.33 -0.64 1.85
CA THR A 131 -2.92 -1.18 0.55
C THR A 131 -3.74 -0.65 -0.62
N VAL A 132 -5.01 -0.28 -0.44
CA VAL A 132 -5.86 0.24 -1.52
C VAL A 132 -5.92 1.77 -1.42
N GLY A 133 -5.20 2.46 -2.31
CA GLY A 133 -5.22 3.92 -2.39
C GLY A 133 -4.89 4.48 -3.77
N ASN A 134 -4.65 5.79 -3.83
CA ASN A 134 -4.32 6.49 -5.08
C ASN A 134 -3.05 5.91 -5.73
N GLY A 135 -2.08 5.47 -4.93
CA GLY A 135 -0.88 4.79 -5.40
C GLY A 135 -1.16 3.51 -6.19
N ASN A 136 -2.30 2.85 -6.00
CA ASN A 136 -2.72 1.64 -6.72
C ASN A 136 -3.22 1.98 -8.11
N ILE A 137 -3.94 3.09 -8.23
CA ILE A 137 -4.45 3.59 -9.50
C ILE A 137 -3.29 4.10 -10.35
N ALA A 138 -2.51 5.06 -9.81
CA ALA A 138 -1.37 5.66 -10.50
C ALA A 138 -0.28 4.61 -10.81
N GLY A 139 -0.05 3.68 -9.89
CA GLY A 139 0.96 2.65 -10.07
C GLY A 139 0.61 1.61 -11.14
N VAL A 140 -0.68 1.26 -11.30
CA VAL A 140 -1.11 0.42 -12.43
C VAL A 140 -0.86 1.12 -13.75
N ALA A 141 -1.21 2.41 -13.85
CA ALA A 141 -0.95 3.21 -15.04
C ALA A 141 0.54 3.24 -15.37
N PHE A 142 1.40 3.48 -14.37
CA PHE A 142 2.85 3.46 -14.54
C PHE A 142 3.39 2.08 -14.98
N ALA A 143 2.88 0.99 -14.40
CA ALA A 143 3.29 -0.36 -14.76
C ALA A 143 2.93 -0.71 -16.21
N ILE A 144 1.75 -0.28 -16.68
CA ILE A 144 1.31 -0.45 -18.07
C ILE A 144 2.11 0.47 -19.01
N ALA A 145 2.39 1.70 -18.58
CA ALA A 145 3.18 2.65 -19.36
C ALA A 145 4.61 2.13 -19.62
N LEU A 146 5.26 1.59 -18.59
CA LEU A 146 6.61 1.03 -18.71
C LEU A 146 6.64 -0.37 -19.32
N GLY A 147 5.83 -1.29 -18.79
CA GLY A 147 5.87 -2.71 -19.13
C GLY A 147 4.93 -3.13 -20.25
N GLY A 148 4.07 -2.23 -20.71
CA GLY A 148 2.94 -2.54 -21.59
C GLY A 148 1.78 -3.27 -20.88
N PRO A 149 0.64 -3.43 -21.57
CA PRO A 149 -0.50 -4.25 -21.15
C PRO A 149 -0.13 -5.63 -20.59
N GLY A 150 0.94 -6.24 -21.08
CA GLY A 150 1.44 -7.53 -20.60
C GLY A 150 1.83 -7.56 -19.12
N ALA A 151 2.21 -6.42 -18.54
CA ALA A 151 2.57 -6.32 -17.12
C ALA A 151 1.37 -6.66 -16.23
N THR A 152 0.14 -6.34 -16.66
CA THR A 152 -1.10 -6.64 -15.92
C THR A 152 -1.27 -8.12 -15.66
N PHE A 153 -0.94 -9.00 -16.62
CA PHE A 153 -1.02 -10.45 -16.41
C PHE A 153 -0.11 -10.89 -15.26
N TRP A 154 1.14 -10.42 -15.26
CA TRP A 154 2.10 -10.77 -14.22
C TRP A 154 1.77 -10.13 -12.87
N MET A 155 1.15 -8.94 -12.87
CA MET A 155 0.58 -8.37 -11.64
C MET A 155 -0.47 -9.29 -11.01
N ILE A 156 -1.40 -9.81 -11.82
CA ILE A 156 -2.44 -10.74 -11.36
C ILE A 156 -1.82 -12.02 -10.79
N VAL A 157 -0.87 -12.62 -11.51
CA VAL A 157 -0.16 -13.83 -11.07
C VAL A 157 0.56 -13.58 -9.73
N CYS A 158 1.26 -12.46 -9.61
CA CYS A 158 1.94 -12.09 -8.37
C CYS A 158 0.96 -11.86 -7.22
N GLY A 159 -0.17 -11.19 -7.47
CA GLY A 159 -1.23 -11.01 -6.47
C GLY A 159 -1.76 -12.34 -5.96
N LEU A 160 -2.05 -13.29 -6.85
CA LEU A 160 -2.51 -14.64 -6.48
C LEU A 160 -1.49 -15.42 -5.66
N LEU A 161 -0.20 -15.32 -6.00
CA LEU A 161 0.89 -15.94 -5.24
C LEU A 161 1.10 -15.25 -3.89
N GLY A 162 0.99 -13.91 -3.86
CA GLY A 162 1.16 -13.07 -2.68
C GLY A 162 0.13 -13.37 -1.59
N MET A 163 -1.05 -13.87 -1.94
CA MET A 163 -2.04 -14.37 -0.97
C MET A 163 -1.41 -15.39 -0.01
N SER A 164 -0.62 -16.33 -0.51
CA SER A 164 0.02 -17.35 0.34
C SER A 164 1.09 -16.76 1.26
N THR A 165 1.81 -15.73 0.81
CA THR A 165 2.75 -14.99 1.68
C THR A 165 2.00 -14.26 2.80
N LYS A 166 0.89 -13.59 2.47
CA LYS A 166 0.00 -12.91 3.43
C LYS A 166 -0.58 -13.87 4.47
N PHE A 167 -0.95 -15.07 4.04
CA PHE A 167 -1.40 -16.13 4.95
C PHE A 167 -0.34 -16.43 6.02
N VAL A 168 0.93 -16.60 5.61
CA VAL A 168 2.02 -16.94 6.53
C VAL A 168 2.33 -15.80 7.49
N GLU A 169 2.49 -14.58 6.99
CA GLU A 169 2.86 -13.43 7.82
C GLU A 169 1.77 -13.10 8.85
N CYS A 170 0.49 -13.12 8.47
CA CYS A 170 -0.61 -12.82 9.40
C CYS A 170 -0.84 -13.97 10.39
N THR A 171 -0.67 -15.23 9.97
CA THR A 171 -0.70 -16.38 10.89
C THR A 171 0.39 -16.25 11.96
N LEU A 172 1.62 -15.92 11.56
CA LEU A 172 2.72 -15.70 12.50
C LEU A 172 2.50 -14.45 13.37
N GLY A 173 1.93 -13.40 12.79
CA GLY A 173 1.56 -12.16 13.48
C GLY A 173 0.64 -12.41 14.67
N VAL A 174 -0.39 -13.23 14.49
CA VAL A 174 -1.30 -13.63 15.57
C VAL A 174 -0.64 -14.63 16.52
N ARG A 175 0.08 -15.64 16.00
CA ARG A 175 0.68 -16.71 16.80
C ARG A 175 1.68 -16.21 17.84
N TYR A 176 2.40 -15.13 17.55
CA TYR A 176 3.49 -14.61 18.37
C TYR A 176 3.20 -13.23 19.00
N ARG A 177 1.97 -12.73 18.91
CA ARG A 177 1.59 -11.46 19.54
C ARG A 177 1.76 -11.49 21.07
N ASP A 178 1.93 -10.32 21.66
CA ASP A 178 1.81 -10.07 23.09
C ASP A 178 0.50 -9.32 23.35
N VAL A 179 -0.13 -9.60 24.48
CA VAL A 179 -1.29 -8.87 24.95
C VAL A 179 -0.96 -8.32 26.33
N ASP A 180 -1.02 -7.00 26.46
CA ASP A 180 -0.76 -6.31 27.72
C ASP A 180 -1.86 -5.27 27.97
N ASN A 181 -2.52 -5.37 29.13
CA ASN A 181 -3.60 -4.46 29.55
C ASN A 181 -4.71 -4.26 28.49
N GLY A 182 -5.09 -5.34 27.79
CA GLY A 182 -6.11 -5.31 26.74
C GLY A 182 -5.67 -4.63 25.44
N LYS A 183 -4.38 -4.33 25.28
CA LYS A 183 -3.76 -3.89 24.02
C LYS A 183 -2.95 -5.02 23.43
N VAL A 184 -3.03 -5.16 22.12
CA VAL A 184 -2.34 -6.22 21.38
C VAL A 184 -1.15 -5.64 20.65
N TYR A 185 -0.01 -6.32 20.76
CA TYR A 185 1.22 -5.98 20.07
C TYR A 185 1.70 -7.21 19.29
N GLY A 186 1.69 -7.12 17.96
CA GLY A 186 2.13 -8.22 17.12
C GLY A 186 2.67 -7.74 15.78
N GLY A 187 3.03 -8.70 14.93
CA GLY A 187 3.70 -8.46 13.67
C GLY A 187 5.16 -8.94 13.66
N PRO A 188 5.97 -8.51 12.67
CA PRO A 188 7.24 -9.18 12.37
C PRO A 188 8.30 -9.02 13.45
N MET A 189 8.35 -7.86 14.10
CA MET A 189 9.21 -7.63 15.26
C MET A 189 8.95 -8.62 16.41
N TYR A 190 7.73 -9.14 16.55
CA TYR A 190 7.38 -10.12 17.57
C TYR A 190 7.68 -11.56 17.13
N TYR A 191 7.23 -11.96 15.93
CA TYR A 191 7.47 -13.33 15.46
C TYR A 191 8.94 -13.60 15.10
N LEU A 192 9.70 -12.59 14.67
CA LEU A 192 11.15 -12.74 14.45
C LEU A 192 11.86 -12.96 15.77
N LYS A 193 11.53 -12.17 16.80
CA LYS A 193 12.15 -12.29 18.14
C LYS A 193 11.81 -13.62 18.81
N LYS A 194 10.52 -13.98 18.85
CA LYS A 194 10.04 -15.18 19.56
C LYS A 194 10.22 -16.46 18.73
N GLY A 195 9.78 -16.46 17.47
CA GLY A 195 9.84 -17.63 16.60
C GLY A 195 11.27 -18.09 16.28
N LEU A 196 12.22 -17.17 16.10
CA LEU A 196 13.63 -17.57 15.95
C LEU A 196 14.27 -17.98 17.28
N ALA A 197 13.81 -17.44 18.42
CA ALA A 197 14.27 -17.91 19.72
C ALA A 197 13.86 -19.37 19.98
N GLU A 198 12.66 -19.78 19.59
CA GLU A 198 12.21 -21.19 19.64
C GLU A 198 13.08 -22.13 18.79
N ARG A 199 13.78 -21.59 17.77
CA ARG A 199 14.74 -22.32 16.92
C ARG A 199 16.19 -22.19 17.38
N ASN A 200 16.44 -21.76 18.63
CA ASN A 200 17.78 -21.49 19.18
C ASN A 200 18.56 -20.36 18.47
N LEU A 201 17.87 -19.49 17.72
CA LEU A 201 18.45 -18.35 16.99
C LEU A 201 18.08 -17.00 17.63
N LYS A 202 18.02 -16.96 18.97
CA LYS A 202 17.56 -15.79 19.75
C LYS A 202 18.28 -14.47 19.42
N ARG A 203 19.61 -14.53 19.24
CA ARG A 203 20.41 -13.35 18.88
C ARG A 203 20.01 -12.80 17.50
N LEU A 204 19.93 -13.67 16.49
CA LEU A 204 19.52 -13.30 15.14
C LEU A 204 18.10 -12.73 15.13
N GLY A 205 17.15 -13.39 15.80
CA GLY A 205 15.77 -12.90 15.88
C GLY A 205 15.63 -11.54 16.54
N SER A 206 16.42 -11.27 17.58
CA SER A 206 16.38 -9.97 18.26
C SER A 206 16.96 -8.85 17.38
N VAL A 207 18.05 -9.12 16.65
CA VAL A 207 18.65 -8.16 15.71
C VAL A 207 17.69 -7.87 14.56
N LEU A 208 17.12 -8.91 13.93
CA LEU A 208 16.17 -8.74 12.82
C LEU A 208 14.89 -8.03 13.24
N ALA A 209 14.39 -8.27 14.46
CA ALA A 209 13.23 -7.57 14.98
C ALA A 209 13.47 -6.05 15.12
N VAL A 210 14.65 -5.65 15.60
CA VAL A 210 15.02 -4.23 15.72
C VAL A 210 15.20 -3.59 14.35
N ILE A 211 15.88 -4.26 13.42
CA ILE A 211 16.04 -3.78 12.04
C ILE A 211 14.66 -3.60 11.40
N PHE A 212 13.79 -4.61 11.50
CA PHE A 212 12.43 -4.53 10.98
C PHE A 212 11.66 -3.35 11.58
N ALA A 213 11.73 -3.14 12.89
CA ALA A 213 11.01 -2.04 13.54
C ALA A 213 11.47 -0.66 13.02
N ILE A 214 12.78 -0.45 12.87
CA ILE A 214 13.34 0.80 12.32
C ILE A 214 12.89 1.00 10.87
N CYS A 215 13.02 -0.03 10.03
CA CYS A 215 12.59 0.02 8.63
C CYS A 215 11.08 0.21 8.49
N CYS A 216 10.27 -0.42 9.33
CA CYS A 216 8.81 -0.29 9.33
C CYS A 216 8.39 1.14 9.70
N ILE A 217 9.03 1.74 10.71
CA ILE A 217 8.78 3.14 11.07
C ILE A 217 9.16 4.05 9.89
N GLY A 218 10.37 3.91 9.35
CA GLY A 218 10.81 4.72 8.20
C GLY A 218 9.91 4.57 6.97
N GLY A 219 9.55 3.32 6.62
CA GLY A 219 8.65 3.01 5.51
C GLY A 219 7.24 3.58 5.70
N SER A 220 6.74 3.62 6.94
CA SER A 220 5.44 4.21 7.25
C SER A 220 5.41 5.73 7.01
N PHE A 221 6.50 6.45 7.27
CA PHE A 221 6.60 7.88 6.97
C PHE A 221 6.71 8.15 5.46
N GLY A 222 7.55 7.37 4.76
CA GLY A 222 7.78 7.55 3.33
C GLY A 222 6.60 7.11 2.47
N GLY A 223 6.40 5.79 2.36
CA GLY A 223 5.38 5.21 1.50
C GLY A 223 3.96 5.37 2.04
N GLY A 224 3.78 5.17 3.35
CA GLY A 224 2.45 5.18 3.97
C GLY A 224 1.85 6.58 4.15
N ASN A 225 2.66 7.58 4.50
CA ASN A 225 2.20 8.93 4.81
C ASN A 225 2.54 9.95 3.72
N ALA A 226 3.83 10.22 3.47
CA ALA A 226 4.26 11.31 2.59
C ALA A 226 3.77 11.11 1.15
N ALA A 227 3.98 9.92 0.57
CA ALA A 227 3.56 9.65 -0.81
C ALA A 227 2.03 9.73 -0.99
N GLN A 228 1.25 9.15 -0.06
CA GLN A 228 -0.21 9.14 -0.17
C GLN A 228 -0.85 10.51 0.08
N SER A 229 -0.35 11.27 1.07
CA SER A 229 -0.85 12.62 1.38
C SER A 229 -0.50 13.63 0.28
N ASN A 230 0.70 13.52 -0.31
CA ASN A 230 1.10 14.35 -1.44
C ASN A 230 0.22 14.07 -2.67
N GLN A 231 0.03 12.80 -3.04
CA GLN A 231 -0.82 12.43 -4.18
C GLN A 231 -2.28 12.89 -3.99
N ALA A 232 -2.83 12.74 -2.79
CA ALA A 232 -4.17 13.24 -2.47
C ALA A 232 -4.25 14.77 -2.62
N THR A 233 -3.21 15.49 -2.18
CA THR A 233 -3.13 16.95 -2.30
C THR A 233 -3.10 17.41 -3.75
N ILE A 234 -2.31 16.76 -4.61
CA ILE A 234 -2.24 17.06 -6.04
C ILE A 234 -3.63 16.92 -6.69
N VAL A 235 -4.30 15.78 -6.44
CA VAL A 235 -5.63 15.51 -7.01
C VAL A 235 -6.66 16.55 -6.52
N VAL A 236 -6.63 16.91 -5.23
CA VAL A 236 -7.57 17.91 -4.69
C VAL A 236 -7.29 19.30 -5.25
N LYS A 237 -6.02 19.71 -5.38
CA LYS A 237 -5.66 20.99 -6.01
C LYS A 237 -6.18 21.07 -7.44
N GLN A 238 -5.97 20.01 -8.23
CA GLN A 238 -6.43 19.93 -9.62
C GLN A 238 -7.97 20.00 -9.72
N LEU A 239 -8.69 19.20 -8.93
CA LEU A 239 -10.15 19.16 -8.95
C LEU A 239 -10.81 20.49 -8.54
N LEU A 240 -10.17 21.24 -7.65
CA LEU A 240 -10.68 22.52 -7.15
C LEU A 240 -10.06 23.74 -7.85
N SER A 241 -9.21 23.52 -8.85
CA SER A 241 -8.46 24.56 -9.56
C SER A 241 -7.75 25.54 -8.61
N LEU A 242 -7.11 24.99 -7.56
CA LEU A 242 -6.42 25.78 -6.55
C LEU A 242 -4.96 26.02 -6.95
N GLU A 243 -4.71 27.20 -7.53
CA GLU A 243 -3.39 27.60 -8.03
C GLU A 243 -2.49 28.24 -6.94
N SER A 244 -3.04 28.66 -5.80
CA SER A 244 -2.21 29.30 -4.76
C SER A 244 -1.20 28.31 -4.16
N THR A 245 0.05 28.75 -4.01
CA THR A 245 1.15 28.05 -3.31
C THR A 245 0.75 27.60 -1.90
N SER A 246 -0.09 28.39 -1.22
CA SER A 246 -0.58 28.08 0.14
C SER A 246 -1.60 26.94 0.21
N SER A 247 -2.21 26.57 -0.92
CA SER A 247 -3.30 25.58 -0.98
C SER A 247 -2.85 24.20 -0.52
N GLY A 248 -1.62 23.79 -0.86
CA GLY A 248 -1.06 22.51 -0.44
C GLY A 248 -0.93 22.41 1.08
N ALA A 249 -0.43 23.46 1.73
CA ALA A 249 -0.29 23.52 3.18
C ALA A 249 -1.66 23.48 3.90
N ILE A 250 -2.66 24.17 3.35
CA ILE A 250 -4.03 24.16 3.91
C ILE A 250 -4.65 22.76 3.80
N ILE A 251 -4.56 22.12 2.63
CA ILE A 251 -5.07 20.75 2.42
C ILE A 251 -4.37 19.78 3.37
N GLY A 252 -3.03 19.84 3.46
CA GLY A 252 -2.24 19.02 4.36
C GLY A 252 -2.62 19.21 5.83
N LEU A 253 -2.84 20.46 6.28
CA LEU A 253 -3.26 20.77 7.64
C LEU A 253 -4.65 20.18 7.97
N VAL A 254 -5.60 20.31 7.03
CA VAL A 254 -6.95 19.74 7.17
C VAL A 254 -6.88 18.21 7.21
N MET A 255 -6.12 17.59 6.30
CA MET A 255 -5.92 16.14 6.30
C MET A 255 -5.29 15.66 7.61
N ALA A 256 -4.25 16.34 8.09
CA ALA A 256 -3.59 16.02 9.35
C ALA A 256 -4.54 16.10 10.55
N ALA A 257 -5.40 17.13 10.60
CA ALA A 257 -6.40 17.27 11.65
C ALA A 257 -7.44 16.13 11.63
N LEU A 258 -7.95 15.78 10.44
CA LEU A 258 -8.94 14.71 10.27
C LEU A 258 -8.37 13.33 10.61
N VAL A 259 -7.18 13.02 10.09
CA VAL A 259 -6.49 11.75 10.35
C VAL A 259 -6.05 11.67 11.81
N GLY A 260 -5.55 12.76 12.38
CA GLY A 260 -5.17 12.85 13.80
C GLY A 260 -6.34 12.52 14.73
N LEU A 261 -7.55 13.01 14.43
CA LEU A 261 -8.77 12.70 15.19
C LEU A 261 -9.12 11.20 15.19
N ILE A 262 -8.77 10.48 14.11
CA ILE A 262 -8.97 9.02 14.00
C ILE A 262 -7.89 8.28 14.80
N ILE A 263 -6.61 8.62 14.59
CA ILE A 263 -5.47 7.91 15.18
C ILE A 263 -5.43 8.04 16.71
N ILE A 264 -5.78 9.20 17.27
CA ILE A 264 -5.78 9.42 18.73
C ILE A 264 -6.68 8.42 19.47
N GLY A 265 -7.73 7.89 18.81
CA GLY A 265 -8.60 6.86 19.37
C GLY A 265 -8.03 5.44 19.39
N GLY A 266 -6.83 5.21 18.85
CA GLY A 266 -6.19 3.90 18.77
C GLY A 266 -6.83 2.96 17.74
N ILE A 267 -6.39 1.69 17.75
CA ILE A 267 -6.76 0.70 16.71
C ILE A 267 -8.27 0.47 16.62
N LYS A 268 -8.99 0.51 17.74
CA LYS A 268 -10.45 0.37 17.76
C LYS A 268 -11.15 1.49 16.97
N ARG A 269 -10.67 2.73 17.07
CA ARG A 269 -11.22 3.85 16.31
C ARG A 269 -10.85 3.76 14.84
N ILE A 270 -9.59 3.43 14.53
CA ILE A 270 -9.13 3.18 13.16
C ILE A 270 -10.02 2.13 12.49
N ALA A 271 -10.17 0.96 13.12
CA ALA A 271 -11.02 -0.13 12.66
C ALA A 271 -12.48 0.28 12.44
N SER A 272 -13.08 1.03 13.37
CA SER A 272 -14.48 1.47 13.26
C SER A 272 -14.75 2.46 12.12
N VAL A 273 -13.69 3.12 11.63
CA VAL A 273 -13.74 4.04 10.50
C VAL A 273 -13.45 3.29 9.20
N THR A 274 -12.38 2.47 9.19
CA THR A 274 -11.98 1.69 8.00
C THR A 274 -13.03 0.65 7.62
N GLU A 275 -13.71 0.00 8.57
CA GLU A 275 -14.79 -0.97 8.29
C GLU A 275 -15.96 -0.36 7.49
N LYS A 276 -16.09 0.97 7.47
CA LYS A 276 -17.13 1.70 6.72
C LYS A 276 -16.58 2.29 5.44
N ILE A 277 -15.43 2.99 5.54
CA ILE A 277 -14.85 3.71 4.42
C ILE A 277 -14.29 2.75 3.37
N VAL A 278 -13.60 1.67 3.78
CA VAL A 278 -12.92 0.77 2.85
C VAL A 278 -13.88 -0.01 1.95
N PRO A 279 -14.96 -0.63 2.47
CA PRO A 279 -15.93 -1.28 1.60
C PRO A 279 -16.64 -0.28 0.69
N PHE A 280 -16.94 0.92 1.19
CA PHE A 280 -17.57 1.98 0.41
C PHE A 280 -16.68 2.43 -0.75
N MET A 281 -15.40 2.73 -0.50
CA MET A 281 -14.47 3.16 -1.55
C MET A 281 -14.22 2.07 -2.58
N ALA A 282 -14.06 0.81 -2.14
CA ALA A 282 -13.85 -0.32 -3.05
C ALA A 282 -15.08 -0.57 -3.94
N LEU A 283 -16.28 -0.49 -3.36
CA LEU A 283 -17.53 -0.65 -4.12
C LEU A 283 -17.77 0.50 -5.08
N LEU A 284 -17.53 1.74 -4.66
CA LEU A 284 -17.65 2.91 -5.53
C LEU A 284 -16.69 2.78 -6.72
N TYR A 285 -15.43 2.44 -6.48
CA TYR A 285 -14.43 2.24 -7.52
C TYR A 285 -14.82 1.09 -8.46
N PHE A 286 -15.23 -0.05 -7.90
CA PHE A 286 -15.73 -1.19 -8.67
C PHE A 286 -16.89 -0.79 -9.58
N VAL A 287 -17.86 -0.04 -9.08
CA VAL A 287 -19.02 0.40 -9.87
C VAL A 287 -18.59 1.38 -10.97
N ALA A 288 -17.71 2.33 -10.67
CA ALA A 288 -17.21 3.29 -11.65
C ALA A 288 -16.43 2.60 -12.79
N CYS A 289 -15.49 1.70 -12.46
CA CYS A 289 -14.79 0.92 -13.46
C CYS A 289 -15.74 0.00 -14.25
N SER A 290 -16.68 -0.67 -13.58
CA SER A 290 -17.67 -1.51 -14.24
C SER A 290 -18.51 -0.71 -15.24
N TYR A 291 -18.93 0.51 -14.87
CA TYR A 291 -19.66 1.41 -15.76
C TYR A 291 -18.86 1.73 -17.02
N ILE A 292 -17.59 2.13 -16.88
CA ILE A 292 -16.72 2.44 -18.03
C ILE A 292 -16.53 1.22 -18.93
N LEU A 293 -16.31 0.04 -18.34
CA LEU A 293 -16.15 -1.20 -19.08
C LEU A 293 -17.42 -1.61 -19.82
N ILE A 294 -18.60 -1.43 -19.21
CA ILE A 294 -19.89 -1.70 -19.88
C ILE A 294 -20.10 -0.75 -21.07
N VAL A 295 -19.76 0.53 -20.94
CA VAL A 295 -19.83 1.49 -22.05
C VAL A 295 -18.87 1.11 -23.18
N ASN A 296 -17.71 0.55 -22.84
CA ASN A 296 -16.67 0.13 -23.79
C ASN A 296 -16.61 -1.39 -23.99
N VAL A 297 -17.76 -2.09 -23.85
CA VAL A 297 -17.81 -3.57 -23.81
C VAL A 297 -17.18 -4.23 -25.04
N ASN A 298 -17.28 -3.59 -26.20
CA ASN A 298 -16.74 -4.09 -27.47
C ASN A 298 -15.20 -4.21 -27.46
N PHE A 299 -14.51 -3.44 -26.61
CA PHE A 299 -13.05 -3.43 -26.53
C PHE A 299 -12.50 -4.35 -25.43
N ILE A 300 -13.37 -4.94 -24.59
CA ILE A 300 -12.94 -5.79 -23.47
C ILE A 300 -12.21 -7.04 -23.96
N ASP A 301 -12.77 -7.72 -24.98
CA ASP A 301 -12.17 -8.93 -25.53
C ASP A 301 -10.76 -8.65 -26.11
N ASP A 302 -10.61 -7.52 -26.78
CA ASP A 302 -9.32 -7.10 -27.33
C ASP A 302 -8.34 -6.68 -26.24
N ALA A 303 -8.80 -6.06 -25.15
CA ALA A 303 -7.97 -5.75 -23.99
C ALA A 303 -7.41 -7.03 -23.33
N PHE A 304 -8.24 -8.07 -23.12
CA PHE A 304 -7.76 -9.34 -22.58
C PHE A 304 -6.78 -10.04 -23.52
N ARG A 305 -7.05 -10.02 -24.83
CA ARG A 305 -6.12 -10.56 -25.84
C ARG A 305 -4.80 -9.81 -25.81
N LEU A 306 -4.82 -8.48 -25.69
CA LEU A 306 -3.63 -7.65 -25.63
C LEU A 306 -2.79 -7.96 -24.39
N ILE A 307 -3.42 -8.02 -23.21
CA ILE A 307 -2.77 -8.39 -21.95
C ILE A 307 -2.08 -9.75 -22.08
N LEU A 308 -2.78 -10.78 -22.58
CA LEU A 308 -2.21 -12.12 -22.70
C LEU A 308 -1.11 -12.18 -23.77
N ASN A 309 -1.31 -11.56 -24.92
CA ASN A 309 -0.33 -11.58 -25.99
C ASN A 309 0.95 -10.87 -25.57
N GLU A 310 0.85 -9.68 -24.97
CA GLU A 310 2.03 -8.91 -24.57
C GLU A 310 2.71 -9.44 -23.32
N ALA A 311 2.03 -10.24 -22.49
CA ALA A 311 2.65 -10.92 -21.36
C ALA A 311 3.73 -11.93 -21.80
N PHE A 312 3.55 -12.56 -22.96
CA PHE A 312 4.45 -13.59 -23.50
C PHE A 312 5.17 -13.17 -24.79
N ASN A 313 4.68 -12.16 -25.49
CA ASN A 313 5.29 -11.56 -26.68
C ASN A 313 5.29 -10.03 -26.55
N PRO A 314 6.10 -9.49 -25.62
CA PRO A 314 6.06 -8.08 -25.27
C PRO A 314 6.53 -7.22 -26.45
N LYS A 315 5.75 -6.18 -26.74
CA LYS A 315 6.09 -5.16 -27.74
C LYS A 315 6.77 -3.94 -27.14
N ALA A 316 6.66 -3.76 -25.82
CA ALA A 316 7.30 -2.66 -25.09
C ALA A 316 8.82 -2.68 -25.30
N ILE A 317 9.36 -1.57 -25.81
CA ILE A 317 10.76 -1.44 -26.19
C ILE A 317 11.59 -1.18 -24.93
N GLY A 318 12.71 -1.89 -24.78
CA GLY A 318 13.68 -1.63 -23.70
C GLY A 318 13.39 -2.28 -22.34
N VAL A 319 12.27 -2.99 -22.17
CA VAL A 319 11.96 -3.71 -20.93
C VAL A 319 12.77 -5.01 -20.78
N GLY A 320 13.38 -5.52 -21.87
CA GLY A 320 14.20 -6.74 -21.83
C GLY A 320 13.43 -8.04 -22.10
N GLY A 321 12.33 -7.97 -22.87
CA GLY A 321 11.52 -9.13 -23.25
C GLY A 321 10.58 -9.60 -22.13
N VAL A 322 10.18 -10.88 -22.18
CA VAL A 322 9.15 -11.45 -21.26
C VAL A 322 9.56 -11.30 -19.79
N ILE A 323 10.84 -11.51 -19.49
CA ILE A 323 11.37 -11.39 -18.12
C ILE A 323 11.21 -9.96 -17.62
N GLY A 324 11.45 -8.97 -18.47
CA GLY A 324 11.24 -7.57 -18.15
C GLY A 324 9.82 -7.23 -17.74
N VAL A 325 8.87 -7.57 -18.60
CA VAL A 325 7.44 -7.31 -18.37
C VAL A 325 6.93 -8.05 -17.13
N LEU A 326 7.42 -9.27 -16.91
CA LEU A 326 7.19 -10.03 -15.68
C LEU A 326 7.69 -9.28 -14.45
N MET A 327 8.93 -8.78 -14.48
CA MET A 327 9.52 -8.09 -13.33
C MET A 327 8.83 -6.75 -13.04
N VAL A 328 8.41 -6.01 -14.07
CA VAL A 328 7.58 -4.79 -13.90
C VAL A 328 6.27 -5.13 -13.20
N GLY A 329 5.57 -6.17 -13.67
CA GLY A 329 4.31 -6.59 -13.06
C GLY A 329 4.49 -7.08 -11.62
N PHE A 330 5.52 -7.86 -11.35
CA PHE A 330 5.83 -8.38 -10.01
C PHE A 330 6.25 -7.27 -9.05
N LYS A 331 7.08 -6.33 -9.50
CA LYS A 331 7.44 -5.13 -8.72
C LYS A 331 6.18 -4.36 -8.34
N ARG A 332 5.30 -4.07 -9.29
CA ARG A 332 4.08 -3.31 -9.00
C ARG A 332 3.16 -4.05 -8.04
N ALA A 333 2.90 -5.33 -8.27
CA ALA A 333 2.03 -6.13 -7.41
C ALA A 333 2.57 -6.22 -5.97
N ALA A 334 3.89 -6.43 -5.80
CA ALA A 334 4.50 -6.47 -4.47
C ALA A 334 4.35 -5.15 -3.70
N PHE A 335 4.45 -4.00 -4.37
CA PHE A 335 4.18 -2.70 -3.76
C PHE A 335 2.69 -2.40 -3.55
N SER A 336 1.81 -3.00 -4.36
CA SER A 336 0.36 -2.79 -4.29
C SER A 336 -0.25 -3.47 -3.08
N ASN A 337 -0.02 -4.78 -2.93
CA ASN A 337 -0.62 -5.58 -1.87
C ASN A 337 0.27 -5.78 -0.64
N GLU A 338 1.50 -5.28 -0.67
CA GLU A 338 2.48 -5.39 0.42
C GLU A 338 2.73 -6.84 0.89
N ALA A 339 2.55 -7.85 0.02
CA ALA A 339 2.82 -9.23 0.37
C ALA A 339 4.32 -9.43 0.60
N GLY A 340 4.68 -9.88 1.80
CA GLY A 340 6.07 -10.10 2.21
C GLY A 340 6.78 -8.85 2.74
N ALA A 341 6.11 -7.70 2.75
CA ALA A 341 6.58 -6.52 3.49
C ALA A 341 6.40 -6.67 5.01
N GLY A 342 5.47 -7.52 5.46
CA GLY A 342 5.23 -7.83 6.88
C GLY A 342 4.35 -6.83 7.64
N SER A 343 4.05 -5.66 7.07
CA SER A 343 3.23 -4.58 7.65
C SER A 343 1.81 -5.03 8.02
N ALA A 344 1.10 -5.71 7.11
CA ALA A 344 -0.29 -6.12 7.35
C ALA A 344 -0.47 -7.00 8.59
N SER A 345 0.53 -7.84 8.89
CA SER A 345 0.50 -8.72 10.06
C SER A 345 0.42 -7.94 11.39
N ILE A 346 0.79 -6.65 11.40
CA ILE A 346 0.62 -5.76 12.56
C ILE A 346 -0.87 -5.49 12.80
N ALA A 347 -1.62 -5.09 11.76
CA ALA A 347 -3.07 -4.85 11.86
C ALA A 347 -3.83 -6.14 12.18
N HIS A 348 -3.51 -7.22 11.47
CA HIS A 348 -4.10 -8.54 11.67
C HIS A 348 -3.79 -9.14 13.05
N SER A 349 -2.65 -8.78 13.67
CA SER A 349 -2.35 -9.28 15.01
C SER A 349 -3.37 -8.84 16.07
N ALA A 350 -4.06 -7.71 15.86
CA ALA A 350 -5.04 -7.15 16.78
C ALA A 350 -6.41 -7.86 16.75
N VAL A 351 -6.60 -8.86 15.91
CA VAL A 351 -7.89 -9.55 15.74
C VAL A 351 -8.30 -10.40 16.95
N LYS A 352 -9.61 -10.51 17.22
CA LYS A 352 -10.19 -11.42 18.21
C LYS A 352 -10.28 -12.84 17.67
N THR A 353 -9.19 -13.59 17.74
CA THR A 353 -9.15 -15.02 17.44
C THR A 353 -8.16 -15.74 18.36
N LYS A 354 -8.49 -16.98 18.74
CA LYS A 354 -7.56 -17.92 19.38
C LYS A 354 -6.79 -18.76 18.36
N TYR A 355 -7.27 -18.81 17.12
CA TYR A 355 -6.74 -19.63 16.04
C TYR A 355 -5.94 -18.78 15.05
N PRO A 356 -4.59 -18.75 15.09
CA PRO A 356 -3.80 -17.90 14.20
C PRO A 356 -4.06 -18.16 12.72
N ALA A 357 -4.35 -19.41 12.37
CA ALA A 357 -4.65 -19.81 11.00
C ALA A 357 -5.98 -19.24 10.49
N SER A 358 -6.97 -18.94 11.36
CA SER A 358 -8.22 -18.32 10.92
C SER A 358 -7.93 -16.93 10.34
N GLU A 359 -7.06 -16.17 11.00
CA GLU A 359 -6.66 -14.86 10.51
C GLU A 359 -5.74 -14.90 9.29
N GLY A 360 -4.84 -15.88 9.23
CA GLY A 360 -4.10 -16.14 8.00
C GLY A 360 -5.02 -16.39 6.82
N LEU A 361 -6.14 -17.10 7.00
CA LEU A 361 -7.12 -17.29 5.93
C LEU A 361 -7.78 -15.96 5.54
N VAL A 362 -8.13 -15.10 6.51
CA VAL A 362 -8.71 -13.78 6.23
C VAL A 362 -7.76 -12.92 5.39
N SER A 363 -6.46 -12.91 5.70
CA SER A 363 -5.48 -12.10 4.97
C SER A 363 -5.24 -12.56 3.53
N LEU A 364 -5.71 -13.76 3.14
CA LEU A 364 -5.75 -14.17 1.72
C LEU A 364 -6.55 -13.17 0.87
N LEU A 365 -7.57 -12.53 1.45
CA LEU A 365 -8.46 -11.64 0.73
C LEU A 365 -7.82 -10.29 0.40
N GLU A 366 -6.77 -9.87 1.12
CA GLU A 366 -6.08 -8.60 0.87
C GLU A 366 -5.49 -8.52 -0.55
N PRO A 367 -4.53 -9.37 -0.97
CA PRO A 367 -4.00 -9.29 -2.34
C PRO A 367 -5.05 -9.57 -3.42
N PHE A 368 -6.08 -10.36 -3.09
CA PHE A 368 -7.17 -10.62 -4.02
C PHE A 368 -7.99 -9.37 -4.30
N ILE A 369 -8.43 -8.66 -3.26
CA ILE A 369 -9.22 -7.43 -3.40
C ILE A 369 -8.38 -6.35 -4.08
N ASP A 370 -7.17 -6.10 -3.57
CA ASP A 370 -6.32 -5.04 -4.10
C ASP A 370 -5.82 -5.33 -5.52
N THR A 371 -5.00 -6.37 -5.69
CA THR A 371 -4.26 -6.58 -6.94
C THR A 371 -5.09 -7.33 -7.98
N VAL A 372 -5.81 -8.38 -7.57
CA VAL A 372 -6.52 -9.25 -8.53
C VAL A 372 -7.81 -8.60 -9.03
N VAL A 373 -8.52 -7.87 -8.16
CA VAL A 373 -9.77 -7.18 -8.54
C VAL A 373 -9.49 -5.72 -8.90
N ILE A 374 -9.11 -4.87 -7.94
CA ILE A 374 -9.03 -3.42 -8.15
C ILE A 374 -8.00 -3.06 -9.21
N CYS A 375 -6.75 -3.52 -9.10
CA CYS A 375 -5.72 -3.20 -10.09
C CYS A 375 -6.03 -3.76 -11.49
N THR A 376 -6.64 -4.95 -11.59
CA THR A 376 -7.07 -5.50 -12.88
C THR A 376 -8.16 -4.64 -13.52
N MET A 377 -9.12 -4.15 -12.75
CA MET A 377 -10.16 -3.26 -13.26
C MET A 377 -9.57 -1.93 -13.74
N THR A 378 -8.62 -1.36 -12.98
CA THR A 378 -7.87 -0.17 -13.41
C THR A 378 -7.16 -0.42 -14.73
N ALA A 379 -6.47 -1.55 -14.84
CA ALA A 379 -5.74 -1.91 -16.06
C ALA A 379 -6.67 -2.08 -17.26
N LEU A 380 -7.79 -2.77 -17.08
CA LEU A 380 -8.79 -2.95 -18.14
C LEU A 380 -9.39 -1.62 -18.58
N VAL A 381 -9.71 -0.71 -17.65
CA VAL A 381 -10.19 0.64 -18.01
C VAL A 381 -9.16 1.39 -18.85
N ILE A 382 -7.89 1.40 -18.43
CA ILE A 382 -6.80 2.07 -19.16
C ILE A 382 -6.64 1.48 -20.57
N ILE A 383 -6.61 0.15 -20.68
CA ILE A 383 -6.37 -0.54 -21.95
C ILE A 383 -7.57 -0.40 -22.90
N THR A 384 -8.80 -0.55 -22.40
CA THR A 384 -10.01 -0.39 -23.21
C THR A 384 -10.17 1.04 -23.71
N PHE A 385 -9.93 2.04 -22.84
CA PHE A 385 -9.97 3.45 -23.23
C PHE A 385 -8.94 3.77 -24.31
N ASN A 386 -7.68 3.33 -24.15
CA ASN A 386 -6.63 3.58 -25.13
C ASN A 386 -6.85 2.88 -26.48
N ASN A 387 -7.58 1.76 -26.50
CA ASN A 387 -7.94 1.05 -27.73
C ASN A 387 -9.19 1.62 -28.43
N SER A 388 -9.97 2.47 -27.75
CA SER A 388 -11.26 2.93 -28.27
C SER A 388 -11.12 3.96 -29.40
N ASP A 389 -9.99 4.66 -29.49
CA ASP A 389 -9.65 5.58 -30.58
C ASP A 389 -8.34 5.14 -31.25
N SER A 390 -8.44 4.33 -32.31
CA SER A 390 -7.27 3.84 -33.06
C SER A 390 -6.53 4.95 -33.84
N SER A 391 -7.13 6.14 -33.98
CA SER A 391 -6.55 7.33 -34.61
C SER A 391 -5.86 8.28 -33.63
N ASN A 392 -6.27 8.29 -32.36
CA ASN A 392 -5.68 9.08 -31.28
C ASN A 392 -5.48 8.19 -30.04
N GLN A 393 -4.43 7.37 -30.03
CA GLN A 393 -4.03 6.71 -28.79
C GLN A 393 -3.56 7.77 -27.79
N GLU A 394 -4.23 7.92 -26.66
CA GLU A 394 -3.79 8.86 -25.61
C GLU A 394 -2.45 8.43 -24.98
N PHE A 395 -2.12 7.13 -25.06
CA PHE A 395 -0.88 6.60 -24.48
C PHE A 395 -0.16 5.62 -25.42
N THR A 396 1.13 5.89 -25.69
CA THR A 396 2.03 4.92 -26.33
C THR A 396 2.62 4.00 -25.26
N TYR A 397 2.41 2.69 -25.36
CA TYR A 397 2.96 1.73 -24.40
C TYR A 397 4.47 1.52 -24.61
N GLY A 398 5.25 1.49 -23.53
CA GLY A 398 6.62 1.00 -23.54
C GLY A 398 7.64 1.90 -24.26
N ASP A 399 7.36 3.20 -24.39
CA ASP A 399 8.34 4.15 -24.91
C ASP A 399 9.13 4.80 -23.77
N MET A 400 10.21 4.15 -23.34
CA MET A 400 11.12 4.70 -22.34
C MET A 400 11.81 6.00 -22.79
N THR A 401 11.84 6.33 -24.10
CA THR A 401 12.43 7.60 -24.58
C THR A 401 11.54 8.80 -24.27
N LYS A 402 10.24 8.58 -24.03
CA LYS A 402 9.32 9.59 -23.45
C LYS A 402 9.43 9.70 -21.92
N PHE A 403 10.07 8.73 -21.28
CA PHE A 403 10.36 8.73 -19.83
C PHE A 403 11.82 9.11 -19.53
N GLU A 404 12.63 9.40 -20.56
CA GLU A 404 14.08 9.62 -20.41
C GLU A 404 14.47 11.02 -19.95
N ASN A 405 13.52 11.96 -19.86
CA ASN A 405 13.80 13.24 -19.23
C ASN A 405 12.67 13.60 -18.25
N VAL A 406 13.00 13.62 -16.95
CA VAL A 406 12.37 14.61 -16.07
C VAL A 406 12.90 15.96 -16.56
N GLU A 407 12.24 16.52 -17.58
CA GLU A 407 12.58 17.87 -18.05
C GLU A 407 11.93 18.88 -17.11
N HIS A 408 12.74 19.80 -16.61
CA HIS A 408 12.29 20.97 -15.87
C HIS A 408 11.24 21.71 -16.70
N LEU A 409 10.04 21.83 -16.17
CA LEU A 409 9.17 22.92 -16.56
C LEU A 409 9.19 23.95 -15.45
N ASP A 410 9.83 25.08 -15.73
CA ASP A 410 9.51 26.33 -15.05
C ASP A 410 8.07 26.67 -15.45
N ILE A 411 7.10 26.17 -14.68
CA ILE A 411 5.69 26.49 -14.88
C ILE A 411 5.40 27.89 -14.34
N ASP A 412 6.18 28.35 -13.36
CA ASP A 412 6.11 29.68 -12.81
C ASP A 412 7.52 30.31 -12.84
N ASP A 413 7.62 31.56 -13.31
CA ASP A 413 8.87 32.34 -13.44
C ASP A 413 9.43 32.75 -12.04
N ASP A 414 9.28 31.89 -11.05
CA ASP A 414 9.57 32.10 -9.62
C ASP A 414 10.78 31.27 -9.11
N GLY A 415 11.32 30.39 -9.94
CA GLY A 415 12.57 29.66 -9.68
C GLY A 415 12.44 28.50 -8.67
N GLU A 416 11.22 28.07 -8.33
CA GLU A 416 11.01 26.84 -7.56
C GLU A 416 10.93 25.61 -8.47
N LYS A 417 11.67 24.55 -8.11
CA LYS A 417 11.76 23.31 -8.90
C LYS A 417 10.69 22.32 -8.46
N GLU A 418 9.56 22.29 -9.17
CA GLU A 418 8.60 21.17 -9.06
C GLU A 418 9.03 20.00 -9.97
N TYR A 419 8.96 18.79 -9.42
CA TYR A 419 9.19 17.55 -10.17
C TYR A 419 7.84 16.94 -10.54
N VAL A 420 7.36 17.26 -11.74
CA VAL A 420 6.18 16.64 -12.32
C VAL A 420 6.65 15.64 -13.36
N MET A 421 6.13 14.40 -13.28
CA MET A 421 6.38 13.41 -14.31
C MET A 421 5.48 13.73 -15.50
N GLN A 422 6.05 14.41 -16.49
CA GLN A 422 5.32 14.75 -17.71
C GLN A 422 5.12 13.53 -18.58
N ILE A 423 3.87 13.30 -18.98
CA ILE A 423 3.52 12.24 -19.90
C ILE A 423 3.33 12.90 -21.26
N THR A 424 4.20 12.58 -22.21
CA THR A 424 4.04 13.05 -23.59
C THR A 424 3.03 12.15 -24.31
N ASP A 425 1.89 12.72 -24.68
CA ASP A 425 0.85 12.02 -25.45
C ASP A 425 1.39 11.52 -26.81
N ALA A 426 0.58 10.77 -27.58
CA ALA A 426 0.99 10.30 -28.91
C ALA A 426 1.16 11.42 -29.95
N SER A 427 0.66 12.64 -29.68
CA SER A 427 0.77 13.80 -30.56
C SER A 427 2.06 14.61 -30.36
N GLY A 428 2.82 14.30 -29.30
CA GLY A 428 4.01 15.06 -28.91
C GLY A 428 3.70 16.27 -28.04
N SER A 429 2.45 16.41 -27.58
CA SER A 429 2.05 17.41 -26.61
C SER A 429 2.39 16.94 -25.19
N LYS A 430 2.83 17.89 -24.36
CA LYS A 430 3.34 17.63 -23.02
C LYS A 430 2.23 17.94 -21.99
N GLU A 431 1.72 16.94 -21.27
CA GLU A 431 0.81 17.10 -20.11
C GLU A 431 1.50 16.80 -18.79
#